data_AF-A0A914GC85-F1
#
_entry.id   AF-A0A914GC85-F1
#
_cell.length_a   1.000
_cell.length_b   1.000
_cell.length_c   1.000
_cell.angle_alpha   90.00
_cell.angle_beta   90.00
_cell.angle_gamma   90.00
#
_symmetry.space_group_name_H-M   'P 1'
#
loop_
_entity.id
_entity.type
_entity.pdbx_description
1 polymer ?
#
loop_
_entity_poly.entity_id
_entity_poly.type
_entity_poly.pdbx_seq_one_letter_code
_entity_poly.pdbx_strand_id
1 'polypeptide(L)'
;MVPMDTTYFDVIVESCKVNMRKPFPDIYKYTLEKLGLKPEECIFIDDLQMNCETAEKLGIKSIQVVNGDSETALKELENLTKIKLL
;
A
#
# COMPACT_ATOMS: atom_id res chain seq x y z
N MET A 1 7.87 4.85 11.14
CA MET A 1 7.43 6.01 11.95
C MET A 1 5.99 6.27 11.58
N VAL A 2 5.07 6.34 12.54
CA VAL A 2 3.69 6.76 12.25
C VAL A 2 3.74 8.25 11.90
N PRO A 3 3.00 8.71 10.87
CA PRO A 3 2.94 10.13 10.57
C PRO A 3 2.47 10.93 11.80
N MET A 4 3.05 12.11 12.02
CA MET A 4 2.66 12.98 13.13
C MET A 4 1.19 13.41 13.03
N ASP A 5 0.66 13.47 11.81
CA ASP A 5 -0.74 13.74 11.54
C ASP A 5 -1.42 12.49 10.98
N THR A 6 -2.44 12.02 11.70
CA THR A 6 -3.17 10.80 11.37
C THR A 6 -4.45 11.08 10.58
N THR A 7 -4.82 12.35 10.37
CA THR A 7 -6.08 12.71 9.69
C THR A 7 -6.10 12.36 8.19
N TYR A 8 -4.94 12.03 7.60
CA TYR A 8 -4.83 11.60 6.21
C TYR A 8 -5.20 10.14 5.97
N PHE A 9 -5.40 9.34 7.02
CA PHE A 9 -5.60 7.89 6.89
C PHE A 9 -6.80 7.41 7.70
N ASP A 10 -7.69 6.64 7.07
CA ASP A 10 -8.82 5.99 7.76
C ASP A 10 -8.35 4.86 8.68
N VAL A 11 -7.30 4.13 8.28
CA VAL A 11 -6.75 2.98 8.99
C VAL A 11 -5.23 3.08 9.06
N ILE A 12 -4.68 2.88 10.25
CA ILE A 12 -3.23 2.81 10.50
C ILE A 12 -2.89 1.44 11.08
N VAL A 13 -2.06 0.68 10.37
CA VAL A 13 -1.55 -0.63 10.82
C VAL A 13 -0.05 -0.53 11.09
N GLU A 14 0.34 -0.73 12.35
CA GLU A 14 1.74 -0.73 12.78
C GLU A 14 2.20 -2.16 13.05
N SER A 15 3.24 -2.61 12.33
CA SER A 15 3.77 -3.97 12.44
C SER A 15 4.14 -4.37 13.87
N CYS A 16 4.70 -3.46 14.65
CA CYS A 16 5.06 -3.69 16.04
C CYS A 16 3.86 -3.89 16.98
N LYS A 17 2.69 -3.30 16.65
CA LYS A 17 1.47 -3.42 17.46
C LYS A 17 0.69 -4.69 17.14
N VAL A 18 0.73 -5.13 15.87
CA VAL A 18 -0.01 -6.31 15.41
C VAL A 18 0.83 -7.58 15.34
N ASN A 19 2.15 -7.47 15.58
CA ASN A 19 3.12 -8.57 15.48
C ASN A 19 3.09 -9.30 14.12
N MET A 20 2.82 -8.55 13.06
CA MET A 20 2.85 -9.00 11.67
C MET A 20 3.74 -8.03 10.90
N ARG A 21 4.38 -8.47 9.82
CA ARG A 21 5.20 -7.58 9.00
C ARG A 21 5.14 -7.97 7.54
N LYS A 22 5.36 -6.97 6.68
CA LYS A 22 5.68 -7.21 5.28
C LYS A 22 7.04 -7.92 5.18
N PRO A 23 7.24 -8.82 4.20
CA PRO A 23 6.31 -9.19 3.13
C PRO A 23 5.39 -10.36 3.48
N PHE A 24 5.16 -10.71 4.75
CA PHE A 24 4.29 -11.85 5.07
C PHE A 24 2.82 -11.52 4.76
N PRO A 25 2.04 -12.41 4.14
CA PRO A 25 0.66 -12.14 3.70
C PRO A 25 -0.30 -11.64 4.78
N ASP A 26 -0.08 -12.01 6.03
CA ASP A 26 -1.04 -11.76 7.13
C ASP A 26 -1.27 -10.27 7.38
N ILE A 27 -0.23 -9.42 7.23
CA ILE A 27 -0.41 -7.97 7.43
C ILE A 27 -1.28 -7.34 6.34
N TYR A 28 -1.20 -7.85 5.10
CA TYR A 28 -2.00 -7.35 3.98
C TYR A 28 -3.46 -7.75 4.17
N LYS A 29 -3.72 -9.01 4.51
CA LYS A 29 -5.06 -9.53 4.80
C LYS A 29 -5.70 -8.80 5.97
N TYR A 30 -4.94 -8.61 7.05
CA TYR A 30 -5.39 -7.85 8.21
C TYR A 30 -5.73 -6.39 7.85
N THR A 31 -4.92 -5.75 7.00
CA THR A 31 -5.18 -4.38 6.55
C THR A 31 -6.45 -4.29 5.68
N LEU A 32 -6.63 -5.23 4.75
CA LEU A 32 -7.85 -5.33 3.92
C LEU A 32 -9.10 -5.54 4.79
N GLU A 33 -9.02 -6.42 5.81
CA GLU A 33 -10.11 -6.65 6.76
C GLU A 33 -10.47 -5.37 7.52
N LYS A 34 -9.48 -4.60 7.97
CA LYS A 34 -9.71 -3.31 8.65
C LYS A 34 -10.32 -2.25 7.74
N LEU A 35 -9.95 -2.24 6.46
CA LEU A 35 -10.52 -1.34 5.46
C LEU A 35 -11.92 -1.80 4.99
N GLY A 36 -12.25 -3.08 5.14
CA GLY A 36 -13.48 -3.66 4.60
C GLY A 36 -13.49 -3.72 3.05
N LEU A 37 -12.31 -3.78 2.43
CA LEU A 37 -12.12 -3.74 0.97
C LEU A 37 -11.59 -5.08 0.44
N LYS A 38 -11.90 -5.36 -0.82
CA LYS A 38 -11.32 -6.50 -1.54
C LYS A 38 -9.96 -6.15 -2.13
N PRO A 39 -9.09 -7.14 -2.39
CA PRO A 39 -7.79 -6.91 -2.99
C PRO A 39 -7.84 -6.11 -4.30
N GLU A 40 -8.79 -6.43 -5.18
CA GLU A 40 -8.93 -5.80 -6.50
C GLU A 40 -9.38 -4.32 -6.46
N GLU A 41 -9.85 -3.86 -5.31
CA GLU A 41 -10.25 -2.47 -5.06
C GLU A 41 -9.08 -1.62 -4.54
N CYS A 42 -7.92 -2.24 -4.29
CA CYS A 42 -6.80 -1.63 -3.61
C CYS A 42 -5.57 -1.48 -4.52
N ILE A 43 -4.81 -0.41 -4.27
CA ILE A 43 -3.47 -0.20 -4.82
C ILE A 43 -2.49 -0.08 -3.64
N PHE A 44 -1.41 -0.87 -3.68
CA PHE A 44 -0.37 -0.90 -2.67
C PHE A 44 0.89 -0.18 -3.17
N ILE A 45 1.37 0.81 -2.42
CA ILE A 45 2.54 1.60 -2.79
C ILE A 45 3.64 1.35 -1.76
N ASP A 46 4.83 0.92 -2.21
CA ASP A 46 5.95 0.57 -1.33
C ASP A 46 7.30 0.74 -2.08
N ASP A 47 8.38 0.96 -1.35
CA ASP A 47 9.72 1.09 -1.93
C ASP A 47 10.38 -0.28 -2.20
N LEU A 48 9.98 -1.32 -1.46
CA LEU A 48 10.60 -2.64 -1.56
C LEU A 48 9.82 -3.55 -2.52
N GLN A 49 10.52 -4.01 -3.56
CA GLN A 49 9.99 -4.94 -4.57
C GLN A 49 9.34 -6.18 -3.95
N MET A 50 9.96 -6.79 -2.93
CA MET A 50 9.42 -8.00 -2.28
C MET A 50 8.06 -7.78 -1.60
N ASN A 51 7.79 -6.55 -1.14
CA ASN A 51 6.52 -6.19 -0.55
C ASN A 51 5.45 -6.03 -1.63
N CYS A 52 5.81 -5.42 -2.76
CA CYS A 52 4.93 -5.27 -3.92
C CYS A 52 4.57 -6.64 -4.51
N GLU A 53 5.54 -7.53 -4.70
CA GLU A 53 5.30 -8.90 -5.20
C GLU A 53 4.33 -9.70 -4.33
N THR A 54 4.35 -9.49 -3.01
CA THR A 54 3.38 -10.18 -2.13
C THR A 54 1.99 -9.57 -2.26
N ALA A 55 1.87 -8.26 -2.42
CA ALA A 55 0.60 -7.60 -2.69
C ALA A 55 -0.03 -8.16 -3.99
N GLU A 56 0.76 -8.25 -5.08
CA GLU A 56 0.31 -8.81 -6.36
C GLU A 56 -0.15 -10.26 -6.25
N LYS A 57 0.59 -11.11 -5.51
CA LYS A 57 0.20 -12.50 -5.25
C LYS A 57 -1.12 -12.63 -4.49
N LEU A 58 -1.53 -11.58 -3.78
CA LEU A 58 -2.81 -11.50 -3.06
C LEU A 58 -3.92 -10.83 -3.89
N GLY A 59 -3.64 -10.43 -5.13
CA GLY A 59 -4.60 -9.76 -6.02
C GLY A 59 -4.70 -8.25 -5.81
N ILE A 60 -3.77 -7.67 -5.05
CA ILE A 60 -3.68 -6.21 -4.84
C ILE A 60 -2.73 -5.65 -5.89
N LYS A 61 -3.19 -4.67 -6.68
CA LYS A 61 -2.28 -3.96 -7.60
C LYS A 61 -1.22 -3.23 -6.80
N SER A 62 0.01 -3.15 -7.30
CA SER A 62 1.12 -2.52 -6.61
C SER A 62 1.92 -1.58 -7.50
N ILE A 63 2.51 -0.56 -6.87
CA ILE A 63 3.41 0.41 -7.49
C ILE A 63 4.68 0.44 -6.63
N GLN A 64 5.83 0.16 -7.23
CA GLN A 64 7.11 0.28 -6.54
C GLN A 64 7.65 1.71 -6.67
N VAL A 65 7.98 2.35 -5.54
CA VAL A 65 8.69 3.64 -5.53
C VAL A 65 10.21 3.41 -5.55
N VAL A 66 10.80 3.44 -6.74
CA VAL A 66 12.24 3.21 -6.91
C VAL A 66 13.03 4.49 -6.62
N ASN A 67 14.04 4.39 -5.74
CA ASN A 67 14.94 5.50 -5.39
C ASN A 67 14.21 6.80 -4.93
N GLY A 68 13.01 6.67 -4.35
CA GLY A 68 12.22 7.82 -3.92
C GLY A 68 11.57 8.62 -5.05
N ASP A 69 11.59 8.12 -6.29
CA ASP A 69 10.95 8.77 -7.45
C ASP A 69 9.42 8.74 -7.32
N SER A 70 8.91 9.78 -6.67
CA SER A 70 7.48 9.96 -6.45
C SER A 70 6.76 10.42 -7.71
N GLU A 71 7.44 11.08 -8.66
CA GLU A 71 6.79 11.59 -9.87
C GLU A 71 6.36 10.43 -10.78
N THR A 72 7.23 9.44 -10.97
CA THR A 72 6.90 8.23 -11.74
C THR A 72 5.79 7.43 -11.06
N ALA A 73 5.86 7.25 -9.74
CA ALA A 73 4.83 6.53 -8.99
C ALA A 73 3.46 7.25 -9.03
N LEU A 74 3.44 8.59 -8.97
CA LEU A 74 2.20 9.37 -9.08
C LEU A 74 1.62 9.32 -10.49
N LYS A 75 2.43 9.34 -11.54
CA LYS A 75 1.94 9.14 -12.93
C LYS A 75 1.31 7.76 -13.10
N GLU A 76 1.90 6.72 -12.54
CA GLU A 76 1.32 5.38 -12.56
C GLU A 76 0.00 5.31 -11.77
N LEU A 77 -0.04 5.92 -10.60
CA LEU A 77 -1.25 5.99 -9.78
C LEU A 77 -2.38 6.76 -10.49
N GLU A 78 -2.07 7.90 -11.14
CA GLU A 78 -3.02 8.66 -11.97
C GLU A 78 -3.54 7.80 -13.12
N ASN A 79 -2.66 7.04 -13.79
CA ASN A 79 -3.06 6.13 -14.86
C ASN A 79 -4.00 5.00 -14.38
N LEU A 80 -3.80 4.48 -13.18
CA LEU A 80 -4.64 3.41 -12.61
C LEU A 80 -5.98 3.92 -12.08
N THR A 81 -5.98 5.08 -11.41
CA THR A 81 -7.15 5.65 -10.73
C THR A 81 -7.98 6.56 -11.62
N LYS A 82 -7.40 7.09 -12.70
CA LYS A 82 -7.96 8.17 -13.54
C LYS A 82 -8.23 9.47 -12.78
N ILE A 83 -7.56 9.66 -11.65
CA ILE A 83 -7.59 10.88 -10.85
C ILE A 83 -6.35 11.70 -11.19
N LYS A 84 -6.54 12.99 -11.50
CA LYS A 84 -5.43 13.91 -11.77
C LYS A 84 -4.67 14.21 -10.48
N LEU A 85 -3.38 13.89 -10.45
CA LEU A 85 -2.47 14.08 -9.31
C LEU A 85 -1.34 15.08 -9.63
N LEU A 86 -1.00 15.24 -10.91
CA LEU A 86 0.03 16.17 -11.42
C LEU A 86 -0.53 17.20 -12.40
#